data_AF-A0AAV4LIR9-F1
#
_entry.id   AF-A0AAV4LIR9-F1
#
_cell.length_a   1.000
_cell.length_b   1.000
_cell.length_c   1.000
_cell.angle_alpha   90.00
_cell.angle_beta   90.00
_cell.angle_gamma   90.00
#
_symmetry.space_group_name_H-M   'P 1'
#
loop_
_entity.id
_entity.type
_entity.pdbx_description
1 polymer ?
#
loop_
_entity_poly.entity_id
_entity_poly.type
_entity_poly.pdbx_seq_one_letter_code
_entity_poly.pdbx_strand_id
1 'polypeptide(L)'
;MDIARVIEEHMAGKSDQTKRMYGYWLGRFQNWLLDSDGNLESLTRADVQQYIDWMLAHKKSPSTVSIALSAIRSWARWTGQDHAVMNLRTVRPPKVTELAPQSLERNERNRLLREVERDGNLRDIAIVYVLLYTGLRVSELCGLDREDVTIGERSGQVIVRKGKRAKARVVPLPAEARHHVSRYMAVRKDQEPALFLSNYGQRISVRQVQRILAKYGTHPHALRHTYCRTLVSKGMDLAAVAELAGHSDVNMMRRYAKPTQEELERAVEEAFVKPTGLD
;
A
#
# COMPACT_ATOMS: atom_id res chain seq x y z
N MET A 1 -24.50 4.10 23.28
CA MET A 1 -23.87 2.90 22.66
C MET A 1 -22.36 3.05 22.58
N ASP A 2 -21.56 2.03 22.89
CA ASP A 2 -20.08 2.09 22.76
C ASP A 2 -19.62 1.67 21.35
N ILE A 3 -19.07 2.63 20.60
CA ILE A 3 -18.52 2.43 19.24
C ILE A 3 -17.47 1.31 19.22
N ALA A 4 -16.63 1.21 20.25
CA ALA A 4 -15.54 0.23 20.29
C ALA A 4 -16.10 -1.20 20.36
N ARG A 5 -17.07 -1.44 21.25
CA ARG A 5 -17.75 -2.73 21.38
C ARG A 5 -18.43 -3.16 20.08
N VAL A 6 -19.13 -2.22 19.44
CA VAL A 6 -19.84 -2.48 18.18
C VAL A 6 -18.89 -2.89 17.05
N ILE A 7 -17.74 -2.21 16.95
CA ILE A 7 -16.74 -2.53 15.93
C ILE A 7 -16.16 -3.92 16.15
N GLU A 8 -15.89 -4.31 17.39
CA GLU A 8 -15.39 -5.65 17.68
C GLU A 8 -16.39 -6.75 17.31
N GLU A 9 -17.66 -6.58 17.68
CA GLU A 9 -18.71 -7.57 17.41
C GLU A 9 -19.05 -7.66 15.90
N HIS A 10 -19.28 -6.53 15.24
CA HIS A 10 -19.79 -6.50 13.87
C HIS A 10 -18.71 -6.52 12.78
N MET A 11 -17.47 -6.22 13.14
CA MET A 11 -16.35 -6.24 12.20
C MET A 11 -15.33 -7.31 12.56
N ALA A 12 -15.72 -8.36 13.29
CA ALA A 12 -14.86 -9.48 13.68
C ALA A 12 -14.10 -10.11 12.49
N GLY A 13 -14.70 -10.11 11.29
CA GLY A 13 -14.07 -10.61 10.06
C GLY A 13 -13.19 -9.59 9.31
N LYS A 14 -13.04 -8.35 9.79
CA LYS A 14 -12.22 -7.30 9.17
C LYS A 14 -10.87 -7.18 9.88
N SER A 15 -9.89 -6.61 9.17
CA SER A 15 -8.57 -6.36 9.75
C SER A 15 -8.62 -5.34 10.88
N ASP A 16 -7.73 -5.44 11.87
CA ASP A 16 -7.65 -4.49 12.98
C ASP A 16 -7.42 -3.05 12.50
N GLN A 17 -6.72 -2.88 11.38
CA GLN A 17 -6.54 -1.58 10.76
C GLN A 17 -7.88 -1.01 10.25
N THR A 18 -8.73 -1.85 9.65
CA THR A 18 -10.07 -1.46 9.24
C THR A 18 -10.91 -1.10 10.45
N LYS A 19 -10.90 -1.92 11.51
CA LYS A 19 -11.61 -1.65 12.78
C LYS A 19 -11.22 -0.29 13.37
N ARG A 20 -9.91 -0.05 13.54
CA ARG A 20 -9.38 1.23 14.03
C ARG A 20 -9.79 2.42 13.17
N MET A 21 -9.74 2.28 11.85
CA MET A 21 -10.13 3.34 10.92
C MET A 21 -11.63 3.67 11.03
N TYR A 22 -12.48 2.66 11.12
CA TYR A 22 -13.93 2.87 11.28
C TYR A 22 -14.24 3.52 12.63
N GLY A 23 -13.60 3.07 13.72
CA GLY A 23 -13.79 3.65 15.05
C GLY A 23 -13.36 5.10 15.13
N TYR A 24 -12.23 5.43 14.49
CA TYR A 24 -11.78 6.80 14.38
C TYR A 24 -12.79 7.71 13.67
N TRP A 25 -13.37 7.26 12.55
CA TRP A 25 -14.33 8.07 11.80
C TRP A 25 -15.69 8.17 12.48
N LEU A 26 -16.16 7.08 13.10
CA LEU A 26 -17.40 7.08 13.86
C LEU A 26 -17.29 7.96 15.11
N GLY A 27 -16.17 7.93 15.83
CA GLY A 27 -15.95 8.80 16.98
C GLY A 27 -15.94 10.28 16.59
N ARG A 28 -15.30 10.64 15.46
CA ARG A 28 -15.36 12.01 14.94
C ARG A 28 -16.77 12.44 14.56
N PHE A 29 -17.52 11.56 13.90
CA PHE A 29 -18.89 11.84 13.51
C PHE A 29 -19.79 11.98 14.75
N GLN A 30 -19.63 11.12 15.76
CA GLN A 30 -20.34 11.23 17.03
C GLN A 30 -20.11 12.57 17.70
N ASN A 31 -18.84 13.00 17.82
CA ASN A 31 -18.52 14.29 18.43
C ASN A 31 -19.18 15.45 17.67
N TRP A 32 -19.11 15.42 16.33
CA TRP A 32 -19.76 16.44 15.50
C TRP A 32 -21.30 16.44 15.65
N LEU A 33 -21.92 15.26 15.79
CA LEU A 33 -23.35 15.15 16.04
C LEU A 33 -23.73 15.74 17.39
N LEU A 34 -22.96 15.44 18.44
CA LEU A 34 -23.21 15.99 19.78
C LEU A 34 -23.15 17.52 19.79
N ASP A 35 -22.22 18.11 19.03
CA ASP A 35 -22.12 19.57 18.86
C ASP A 35 -23.31 20.15 18.07
N SER A 36 -24.09 19.30 17.39
CA SER A 36 -25.24 19.67 16.54
C SER A 36 -26.57 19.13 17.08
N ASP A 37 -26.64 18.80 18.38
CA ASP A 37 -27.80 18.20 19.07
C ASP A 37 -28.30 16.86 18.49
N GLY A 38 -27.47 16.17 17.71
CA GLY A 38 -27.72 14.85 17.14
C GLY A 38 -27.10 13.72 17.98
N ASN A 39 -27.48 12.48 17.66
CA ASN A 39 -26.85 11.30 18.25
C ASN A 39 -26.81 10.12 17.26
N LEU A 40 -25.93 9.15 17.54
CA LEU A 40 -25.73 7.98 16.68
C LEU A 40 -26.86 6.93 16.76
N GLU A 41 -27.72 6.99 17.76
CA GLU A 41 -28.81 6.04 18.00
C GLU A 41 -30.08 6.41 17.21
N SER A 42 -30.22 7.70 16.84
CA SER A 42 -31.33 8.24 16.04
C SER A 42 -30.81 9.13 14.90
N LEU A 43 -30.06 8.53 13.97
CA LEU A 43 -29.54 9.17 12.78
C LEU A 43 -30.64 9.49 11.78
N THR A 44 -30.63 10.71 11.29
CA THR A 44 -31.42 11.14 10.14
C THR A 44 -30.55 11.30 8.90
N ARG A 45 -31.20 11.34 7.73
CA ARG A 45 -30.51 11.68 6.48
C ARG A 45 -29.92 13.09 6.51
N ALA A 46 -30.57 14.02 7.20
CA ALA A 46 -30.10 15.39 7.33
C ALA A 46 -28.76 15.44 8.09
N ASP A 47 -28.61 14.65 9.15
CA ASP A 47 -27.38 14.61 9.95
C ASP A 47 -26.18 14.17 9.13
N VAL A 48 -26.34 13.09 8.36
CA VAL A 48 -25.25 12.56 7.52
C VAL A 48 -24.93 13.52 6.37
N GLN A 49 -25.95 14.15 5.77
CA GLN A 49 -25.73 15.14 4.71
C GLN A 49 -25.00 16.39 5.22
N GLN A 50 -25.43 16.93 6.35
CA GLN A 50 -24.79 18.10 6.96
C GLN A 50 -23.34 17.81 7.36
N TYR A 51 -23.04 16.60 7.84
CA TYR A 51 -21.66 16.21 8.11
C TYR A 51 -20.80 16.14 6.85
N ILE A 52 -21.34 15.61 5.74
CA ILE A 52 -20.64 15.62 4.45
C ILE A 52 -20.34 17.05 4.03
N ASP A 53 -21.33 17.94 4.10
CA ASP A 53 -21.20 19.34 3.70
C ASP A 53 -20.19 20.07 4.60
N TRP A 54 -20.23 19.81 5.91
CA TRP A 54 -19.24 20.30 6.87
C TRP A 54 -17.82 19.83 6.53
N MET A 55 -17.63 18.54 6.22
CA MET A 55 -16.31 18.01 5.84
C MET A 55 -15.77 18.69 4.57
N LEU A 56 -16.64 18.94 3.58
CA LEU A 56 -16.27 19.60 2.33
C LEU A 56 -15.93 21.08 2.57
N ALA A 57 -16.72 21.80 3.38
CA ALA A 57 -16.43 23.17 3.80
C ALA A 57 -15.09 23.28 4.53
N HIS A 58 -14.70 22.25 5.28
CA HIS A 58 -13.39 22.14 5.94
C HIS A 58 -12.29 21.53 5.05
N LYS A 59 -12.45 21.61 3.73
CA LYS A 59 -11.47 21.22 2.71
C LYS A 59 -10.98 19.77 2.85
N LYS A 60 -11.80 18.86 3.37
CA LYS A 60 -11.48 17.42 3.33
C LYS A 60 -11.57 16.93 1.89
N SER A 61 -10.61 16.10 1.48
CA SER A 61 -10.63 15.52 0.14
C SER A 61 -11.86 14.62 -0.04
N PRO A 62 -12.41 14.50 -1.26
CA PRO A 62 -13.52 13.58 -1.54
C PRO A 62 -13.22 12.13 -1.15
N SER A 63 -11.96 11.70 -1.26
CA SER A 63 -11.51 10.37 -0.79
C SER A 63 -11.65 10.23 0.73
N THR A 64 -11.26 11.26 1.49
CA THR A 64 -11.44 11.29 2.95
C THR A 64 -12.91 11.23 3.34
N VAL A 65 -13.77 12.01 2.67
CA VAL A 65 -15.23 11.99 2.89
C VAL A 65 -15.80 10.60 2.58
N SER A 66 -15.38 9.97 1.49
CA SER A 66 -15.82 8.62 1.13
C SER A 66 -15.46 7.56 2.18
N ILE A 67 -14.27 7.66 2.79
CA ILE A 67 -13.85 6.74 3.86
C ILE A 67 -14.71 6.94 5.10
N ALA A 68 -14.90 8.19 5.54
CA ALA A 68 -15.78 8.50 6.68
C ALA A 68 -17.21 7.99 6.45
N LEU A 69 -17.77 8.25 5.27
CA LEU A 69 -19.10 7.79 4.90
C LEU A 69 -19.21 6.26 4.84
N SER A 70 -18.12 5.55 4.53
CA SER A 70 -18.11 4.08 4.54
C SER A 70 -18.22 3.53 5.97
N ALA A 71 -17.62 4.21 6.95
CA ALA A 71 -17.79 3.89 8.36
C ALA A 71 -19.22 4.18 8.83
N ILE A 72 -19.76 5.36 8.49
CA ILE A 72 -21.15 5.77 8.84
C ILE A 72 -22.18 4.81 8.24
N ARG A 73 -22.04 4.42 6.96
CA ARG A 73 -22.91 3.43 6.32
C ARG A 73 -22.86 2.07 7.00
N SER A 74 -21.68 1.65 7.45
CA SER A 74 -21.54 0.39 8.18
C SER A 74 -22.24 0.44 9.52
N TRP A 75 -22.16 1.58 10.23
CA TRP A 75 -22.90 1.81 11.47
C TRP A 75 -24.42 1.82 11.22
N ALA A 76 -24.88 2.62 10.27
CA ALA A 76 -26.29 2.77 9.95
C ALA A 76 -26.94 1.41 9.64
N ARG A 77 -26.32 0.62 8.75
CA ARG A 77 -26.78 -0.73 8.43
C ARG A 77 -26.85 -1.65 9.65
N TRP A 78 -25.87 -1.55 10.53
CA TRP A 78 -25.84 -2.37 11.74
C TRP A 78 -26.98 -2.01 12.71
N THR A 79 -27.20 -0.72 12.93
CA THR A 79 -28.27 -0.22 13.80
C THR A 79 -29.68 -0.25 13.18
N GLY A 80 -29.83 -0.76 11.94
CA GLY A 80 -31.11 -0.73 11.23
C GLY A 80 -31.55 0.66 10.76
N GLN A 81 -30.62 1.60 10.65
CA GLN A 81 -30.83 3.00 10.27
C GLN A 81 -30.47 3.26 8.81
N ASP A 82 -30.63 2.28 7.91
CA ASP A 82 -30.23 2.38 6.50
C ASP A 82 -30.81 3.62 5.81
N HIS A 83 -32.03 4.04 6.18
CA HIS A 83 -32.70 5.23 5.66
C HIS A 83 -31.86 6.52 5.81
N ALA A 84 -31.05 6.64 6.86
CA ALA A 84 -30.20 7.80 7.12
C ALA A 84 -29.05 7.96 6.12
N VAL A 85 -28.68 6.88 5.41
CA VAL A 85 -27.54 6.88 4.48
C VAL A 85 -27.93 6.68 3.02
N MET A 86 -29.23 6.69 2.72
CA MET A 86 -29.76 6.60 1.36
C MET A 86 -29.79 7.97 0.66
N ASN A 87 -29.57 7.96 -0.65
CA ASN A 87 -29.72 9.13 -1.52
C ASN A 87 -28.93 10.38 -1.06
N LEU A 88 -27.77 10.19 -0.44
CA LEU A 88 -26.89 11.28 -0.01
C LEU A 88 -26.24 11.95 -1.23
N ARG A 89 -26.18 13.28 -1.23
CA ARG A 89 -25.42 14.06 -2.21
C ARG A 89 -23.96 13.99 -1.80
N THR A 90 -23.14 13.35 -2.61
CA THR A 90 -21.70 13.25 -2.38
C THR A 90 -20.94 13.82 -3.56
N VAL A 91 -19.85 14.53 -3.27
CA VAL A 91 -18.84 14.82 -4.29
C VAL A 91 -18.09 13.52 -4.52
N ARG A 92 -18.30 12.91 -5.69
CA ARG A 92 -17.42 11.82 -6.11
C ARG A 92 -16.03 12.43 -6.29
N PRO A 93 -14.96 11.78 -5.79
CA PRO A 93 -13.63 12.17 -6.22
C PRO A 93 -13.64 12.21 -7.75
N PRO A 94 -13.04 13.23 -8.39
CA PRO A 94 -12.82 13.15 -9.83
C PRO A 94 -12.21 11.78 -10.10
N LYS A 95 -12.71 11.07 -11.13
CA LYS A 95 -11.99 9.88 -11.62
C LYS A 95 -10.58 10.37 -11.84
N VAL A 96 -9.66 9.97 -10.97
CA VAL A 96 -8.25 10.31 -11.12
C VAL A 96 -7.94 9.86 -12.53
N THR A 97 -7.69 10.80 -13.44
CA THR A 97 -7.12 10.51 -14.74
C THR A 97 -5.93 9.65 -14.40
N GLU A 98 -6.00 8.36 -14.72
CA GLU A 98 -5.03 7.37 -14.27
C GLU A 98 -3.71 7.69 -14.97
N LEU A 99 -2.99 8.69 -14.45
CA LEU A 99 -1.56 8.77 -14.60
C LEU A 99 -1.03 7.50 -13.95
N ALA A 100 -0.09 6.85 -14.64
CA ALA A 100 0.68 5.79 -14.00
C ALA A 100 1.13 6.33 -12.63
N PRO A 101 0.93 5.58 -11.53
CA PRO A 101 1.34 6.06 -10.22
C PRO A 101 2.81 6.47 -10.28
N GLN A 102 3.19 7.53 -9.56
CA GLN A 102 4.58 8.02 -9.52
C GLN A 102 5.54 6.86 -9.17
N SER A 103 6.09 6.24 -10.22
CA SER A 103 7.18 5.29 -10.17
C SER A 103 8.47 6.06 -10.28
N LEU A 104 9.52 5.55 -9.64
CA LEU A 104 10.85 6.12 -9.80
C LEU A 104 11.37 5.82 -11.20
N GLU A 105 11.79 6.86 -11.91
CA GLU A 105 12.53 6.72 -13.14
C GLU A 105 13.88 6.05 -12.90
N ARG A 106 14.50 5.54 -13.97
CA ARG A 106 15.79 4.82 -13.87
C ARG A 106 16.85 5.63 -13.11
N ASN A 107 16.93 6.93 -13.36
CA ASN A 107 17.90 7.82 -12.73
C ASN A 107 17.56 8.09 -11.25
N GLU A 108 16.29 8.24 -10.91
CA GLU A 108 15.83 8.42 -9.53
C GLU A 108 16.07 7.17 -8.70
N ARG A 109 15.78 5.99 -9.27
CA ARG A 109 16.08 4.69 -8.65
C ARG A 109 17.57 4.55 -8.38
N ASN A 110 18.42 4.82 -9.37
CA ASN A 110 19.87 4.70 -9.20
C ASN A 110 20.41 5.70 -8.16
N ARG A 111 19.83 6.91 -8.11
CA ARG A 111 20.16 7.91 -7.09
C ARG A 111 19.79 7.43 -5.70
N LEU A 112 18.56 6.95 -5.51
CA LEU A 112 18.09 6.36 -4.25
C LEU A 112 19.03 5.28 -3.74
N LEU A 113 19.41 4.32 -4.61
CA LEU A 113 20.29 3.22 -4.23
C LEU A 113 21.68 3.72 -3.80
N ARG A 114 22.26 4.68 -4.53
CA ARG A 114 23.54 5.29 -4.15
C ARG A 114 23.47 6.07 -2.84
N GLU A 115 22.38 6.79 -2.59
CA GLU A 115 22.19 7.57 -1.37
C GLU A 115 22.04 6.68 -0.13
N VAL A 116 21.21 5.63 -0.22
CA VAL A 116 21.04 4.69 0.92
C VAL A 116 22.33 3.92 1.19
N GLU A 117 23.08 3.53 0.16
CA GLU A 117 24.38 2.86 0.34
C GLU A 117 25.43 3.78 0.96
N ARG A 118 25.46 5.05 0.57
CA ARG A 118 26.36 6.06 1.16
C ARG A 118 26.12 6.27 2.65
N ASP A 119 24.87 6.18 3.09
CA ASP A 119 24.53 6.27 4.52
C ASP A 119 25.06 5.09 5.35
N GLY A 120 25.41 3.97 4.71
CA GLY A 120 26.11 2.85 5.35
C GLY A 120 25.29 2.00 6.32
N ASN A 121 24.02 2.36 6.59
CA ASN A 121 23.16 1.59 7.48
C ASN A 121 22.67 0.30 6.76
N LEU A 122 23.30 -0.83 7.06
CA LEU A 122 23.01 -2.13 6.42
C LEU A 122 21.55 -2.54 6.49
N ARG A 123 20.85 -2.22 7.60
CA ARG A 123 19.42 -2.51 7.73
C ARG A 123 18.62 -1.70 6.72
N ASP A 124 18.85 -0.39 6.68
CA ASP A 124 18.07 0.53 5.87
C ASP A 124 18.33 0.28 4.37
N ILE A 125 19.58 -0.05 4.00
CA ILE A 125 19.95 -0.52 2.66
C ILE A 125 19.15 -1.78 2.31
N ALA A 126 19.20 -2.82 3.13
CA ALA A 126 18.47 -4.06 2.88
C ALA A 126 16.95 -3.84 2.76
N ILE A 127 16.36 -2.96 3.57
CA ILE A 127 14.93 -2.60 3.47
C ILE A 127 14.60 -1.99 2.11
N VAL A 128 15.39 -1.02 1.64
CA VAL A 128 15.18 -0.36 0.34
C VAL A 128 15.28 -1.38 -0.80
N TYR A 129 16.32 -2.21 -0.81
CA TYR A 129 16.50 -3.23 -1.83
C TYR A 129 15.38 -4.26 -1.82
N VAL A 130 14.96 -4.76 -0.66
CA VAL A 130 13.83 -5.70 -0.62
C VAL A 130 12.57 -5.03 -1.18
N LEU A 131 12.18 -3.84 -0.71
CA LEU A 131 10.97 -3.18 -1.21
C LEU A 131 11.00 -2.94 -2.73
N LEU A 132 12.13 -2.47 -3.25
CA LEU A 132 12.29 -2.13 -4.67
C LEU A 132 12.32 -3.37 -5.58
N TYR A 133 12.94 -4.47 -5.14
CA TYR A 133 13.16 -5.65 -5.98
C TYR A 133 12.12 -6.76 -5.79
N THR A 134 11.23 -6.64 -4.80
CA THR A 134 10.16 -7.64 -4.54
C THR A 134 8.75 -7.04 -4.60
N GLY A 135 8.64 -5.70 -4.57
CA GLY A 135 7.35 -5.01 -4.59
C GLY A 135 6.45 -5.30 -3.39
N LEU A 136 6.99 -5.80 -2.27
CA LEU A 136 6.21 -6.08 -1.07
C LEU A 136 5.48 -4.83 -0.55
N ARG A 137 4.32 -5.04 0.09
CA ARG A 137 3.74 -3.98 0.93
C ARG A 137 4.63 -3.76 2.14
N VAL A 138 4.69 -2.52 2.63
CA VAL A 138 5.49 -2.19 3.83
C VAL A 138 5.11 -3.05 5.04
N SER A 139 3.82 -3.37 5.21
CA SER A 139 3.36 -4.24 6.29
C SER A 139 3.82 -5.68 6.13
N GLU A 140 3.91 -6.17 4.89
CA GLU A 140 4.43 -7.51 4.59
C GLU A 140 5.92 -7.56 4.91
N LEU A 141 6.71 -6.56 4.48
CA LEU A 141 8.13 -6.45 4.82
C LEU A 141 8.36 -6.39 6.34
N CYS A 142 7.60 -5.57 7.07
CA CYS A 142 7.73 -5.49 8.53
C CYS A 142 7.36 -6.82 9.22
N GLY A 143 6.50 -7.61 8.59
CA GLY A 143 6.05 -8.91 9.09
C GLY A 143 6.95 -10.09 8.76
N LEU A 144 8.01 -9.91 7.97
CA LEU A 144 8.93 -11.00 7.62
C LEU A 144 9.70 -11.50 8.84
N ASP A 145 9.87 -12.81 8.91
CA ASP A 145 10.84 -13.48 9.79
C ASP A 145 12.06 -13.95 8.99
N ARG A 146 13.13 -14.30 9.69
CA ARG A 146 14.34 -14.86 9.08
C ARG A 146 14.03 -16.14 8.29
N GLU A 147 13.10 -16.96 8.80
CA GLU A 147 12.63 -18.20 8.15
C GLU A 147 11.88 -17.96 6.84
N ASP A 148 11.29 -16.77 6.66
CA ASP A 148 10.55 -16.43 5.43
C ASP A 148 11.51 -16.18 4.25
N VAL A 149 12.82 -16.09 4.49
CA VAL A 149 13.81 -15.73 3.47
C VAL A 149 14.76 -16.90 3.21
N THR A 150 14.78 -17.37 1.96
CA THR A 150 15.76 -18.35 1.49
C THR A 150 16.77 -17.65 0.59
N ILE A 151 18.05 -17.76 0.92
CA ILE A 151 19.17 -17.21 0.13
C ILE A 151 20.09 -18.36 -0.25
N GLY A 152 20.05 -18.76 -1.52
CA GLY A 152 21.06 -19.60 -2.15
C GLY A 152 22.02 -18.76 -2.99
N GLU A 153 23.04 -19.40 -3.56
CA GLU A 153 24.04 -18.74 -4.42
C GLU A 153 23.41 -18.21 -5.72
N ARG A 154 22.63 -19.07 -6.40
CA ARG A 154 22.00 -18.78 -7.70
C ARG A 154 20.56 -18.30 -7.64
N SER A 155 19.86 -18.54 -6.53
CA SER A 155 18.45 -18.19 -6.37
C SER A 155 18.13 -17.80 -4.93
N GLY A 156 16.99 -17.16 -4.73
CA GLY A 156 16.42 -16.95 -3.42
C GLY A 156 15.00 -16.46 -3.55
N GLN A 157 14.30 -16.45 -2.42
CA GLN A 157 12.88 -16.12 -2.37
C GLN A 157 12.49 -15.60 -1.00
N VAL A 158 11.37 -14.88 -0.98
CA VAL A 158 10.68 -14.44 0.22
C VAL A 158 9.28 -15.04 0.24
N ILE A 159 8.91 -15.67 1.35
CA ILE A 159 7.58 -16.21 1.57
C ILE A 159 6.76 -15.14 2.29
N VAL A 160 5.72 -14.64 1.63
CA VAL A 160 4.81 -13.66 2.21
C VAL A 160 3.61 -14.39 2.81
N ARG A 161 3.66 -14.59 4.12
CA ARG A 161 2.55 -15.14 4.89
C ARG A 161 1.37 -14.15 4.85
N LYS A 162 0.17 -14.64 4.51
CA LYS A 162 -1.08 -13.90 4.77
C LYS A 162 -1.76 -14.54 5.99
N GLY A 163 -2.62 -13.78 6.68
CA GLY A 163 -3.37 -14.27 7.83
C GLY A 163 -4.23 -15.51 7.52
N LYS A 164 -4.80 -16.11 8.58
CA LYS A 164 -5.44 -17.45 8.73
C LYS A 164 -6.33 -18.02 7.61
N ARG A 165 -6.63 -17.29 6.52
CA ARG A 165 -7.50 -17.71 5.41
C ARG A 165 -6.96 -17.44 4.00
N ALA A 166 -5.74 -16.90 3.84
CA ALA A 166 -5.23 -16.59 2.51
C ALA A 166 -3.92 -17.34 2.22
N LYS A 167 -3.82 -17.88 1.01
CA LYS A 167 -2.62 -18.57 0.52
C LYS A 167 -1.40 -17.65 0.62
N ALA A 168 -0.31 -18.18 1.19
CA ALA A 168 0.99 -17.54 1.14
C ALA A 168 1.42 -17.41 -0.33
N ARG A 169 2.25 -16.41 -0.63
CA ARG A 169 2.87 -16.27 -1.96
C ARG A 169 4.37 -16.24 -1.84
N VAL A 170 5.03 -16.78 -2.87
CA VAL A 170 6.49 -16.79 -2.97
C VAL A 170 6.88 -15.67 -3.93
N VAL A 171 7.81 -14.81 -3.50
CA VAL A 171 8.35 -13.73 -4.33
C VAL A 171 9.84 -14.01 -4.55
N PRO A 172 10.30 -14.15 -5.81
CA PRO A 172 11.74 -14.30 -6.09
C PRO A 172 12.55 -13.14 -5.52
N LEU A 173 13.71 -13.44 -4.96
CA LEU A 173 14.64 -12.48 -4.38
C LEU A 173 15.91 -12.39 -5.25
N PRO A 174 16.05 -11.32 -6.07
CA PRO A 174 17.19 -11.14 -6.96
C PRO A 174 18.53 -11.02 -6.20
N ALA A 175 19.64 -11.24 -6.92
CA ALA A 175 21.00 -11.24 -6.36
C ALA A 175 21.33 -9.99 -5.52
N GLU A 176 20.99 -8.81 -6.03
CA GLU A 176 21.19 -7.54 -5.34
C GLU A 176 20.50 -7.48 -3.96
N ALA A 177 19.24 -7.92 -3.90
CA ALA A 177 18.49 -7.95 -2.65
C ALA A 177 19.01 -9.03 -1.70
N ARG A 178 19.40 -10.21 -2.23
CA ARG A 178 20.06 -11.27 -1.44
C ARG A 178 21.34 -10.76 -0.80
N HIS A 179 22.19 -10.10 -1.58
CA HIS A 179 23.47 -9.56 -1.11
C HIS A 179 23.29 -8.65 0.11
N HIS A 180 22.41 -7.65 0.01
CA HIS A 180 22.20 -6.69 1.09
C HIS A 180 21.49 -7.28 2.30
N VAL A 181 20.53 -8.21 2.10
CA VAL A 181 19.91 -8.95 3.20
C VAL A 181 20.95 -9.81 3.93
N SER A 182 21.81 -10.54 3.22
CA SER A 182 22.89 -11.34 3.83
C SER A 182 23.86 -10.48 4.63
N ARG A 183 24.27 -9.31 4.11
CA ARG A 183 25.15 -8.37 4.84
C ARG A 183 24.52 -7.88 6.13
N TYR A 184 23.24 -7.54 6.09
CA TYR A 184 22.52 -7.13 7.29
C TYR A 184 22.38 -8.29 8.30
N MET A 185 22.04 -9.50 7.84
CA MET A 185 21.93 -10.67 8.72
C MET A 185 23.27 -11.05 9.35
N ALA A 186 24.39 -10.91 8.64
CA ALA A 186 25.72 -11.26 9.15
C ALA A 186 26.17 -10.43 10.36
N VAL A 187 25.68 -9.19 10.49
CA VAL A 187 26.02 -8.32 11.64
C VAL A 187 25.07 -8.51 12.83
N ARG A 188 23.99 -9.27 12.67
CA ARG A 188 23.01 -9.50 13.74
C ARG A 188 23.47 -10.64 14.66
N LYS A 189 23.57 -10.34 15.95
CA LYS A 189 23.94 -11.29 17.01
C LYS A 189 22.76 -11.71 17.90
N ASP A 190 21.60 -11.11 17.68
CA ASP A 190 20.39 -11.39 18.44
C ASP A 190 19.67 -12.65 17.94
N GLN A 191 18.73 -13.15 18.74
CA GLN A 191 17.89 -14.33 18.46
C GLN A 191 16.47 -13.95 18.01
N GLU A 192 16.21 -12.69 17.66
CA GLU A 192 14.88 -12.24 17.27
C GLU A 192 14.46 -12.85 15.92
N PRO A 193 13.29 -13.48 15.83
CA PRO A 193 12.82 -14.13 14.60
C PRO A 193 12.55 -13.11 13.49
N ALA A 194 12.16 -11.88 13.84
CA ALA A 194 11.87 -10.83 12.88
C ALA A 194 13.08 -10.53 11.98
N LEU A 195 12.86 -10.46 10.67
CA LEU A 195 13.92 -10.18 9.69
C LEU A 195 14.52 -8.79 9.88
N PHE A 196 13.69 -7.76 10.09
CA PHE A 196 14.13 -6.38 10.27
C PHE A 196 13.78 -5.85 11.66
N LEU A 197 14.78 -5.31 12.36
CA LEU A 197 14.63 -4.76 13.70
C LEU A 197 14.72 -3.23 13.74
N SER A 198 14.01 -2.63 14.67
CA SER A 198 14.20 -1.25 15.11
C SER A 198 15.54 -1.08 15.84
N ASN A 199 15.90 0.17 16.18
CA ASN A 199 17.11 0.44 16.95
C ASN A 199 17.02 -0.09 18.40
N TYR A 200 15.82 -0.47 18.87
CA TYR A 200 15.58 -1.05 20.18
C TYR A 200 15.59 -2.59 20.17
N GLY A 201 16.01 -3.21 19.06
CA GLY A 201 16.05 -4.67 18.94
C GLY A 201 14.68 -5.34 18.72
N GLN A 202 13.59 -4.56 18.65
CA GLN A 202 12.24 -5.09 18.40
C GLN A 202 11.90 -5.08 16.91
N ARG A 203 10.92 -5.90 16.46
CA ARG A 203 10.42 -5.87 15.07
C ARG A 203 10.17 -4.43 14.59
N ILE A 204 10.66 -4.11 13.39
CA ILE A 204 10.51 -2.77 12.82
C ILE A 204 9.04 -2.45 12.56
N SER A 205 8.64 -1.20 12.85
CA SER A 205 7.28 -0.74 12.57
C SER A 205 7.15 -0.15 11.17
N VAL A 206 5.94 -0.20 10.61
CA VAL A 206 5.60 0.45 9.33
C VAL A 206 5.98 1.93 9.32
N ARG A 207 5.70 2.64 10.42
CA ARG A 207 6.01 4.08 10.56
C ARG A 207 7.52 4.33 10.52
N GLN A 208 8.32 3.43 11.08
CA GLN A 208 9.78 3.55 11.01
C GLN A 208 10.29 3.34 9.59
N VAL A 209 9.80 2.33 8.87
CA VAL A 209 10.16 2.12 7.45
C VAL A 209 9.77 3.32 6.60
N GLN A 210 8.58 3.88 6.80
CA GLN A 210 8.14 5.10 6.11
C GLN A 210 9.09 6.28 6.38
N ARG A 211 9.53 6.45 7.63
CA ARG A 211 10.48 7.50 8.02
C ARG A 211 11.88 7.29 7.42
N ILE A 212 12.35 6.04 7.33
CA ILE A 212 13.59 5.71 6.64
C ILE A 212 13.50 6.14 5.18
N LEU A 213 12.43 5.77 4.48
CA LEU A 213 12.25 6.11 3.06
C LEU A 213 12.05 7.60 2.82
N ALA A 214 11.37 8.29 3.73
CA ALA A 214 11.16 9.74 3.64
C ALA A 214 12.48 10.53 3.65
N LYS A 215 13.53 10.01 4.32
CA LYS A 215 14.88 10.61 4.29
C LYS A 215 15.43 10.73 2.86
N TYR A 216 15.06 9.78 1.99
CA TYR A 216 15.50 9.71 0.60
C TYR A 216 14.43 10.21 -0.39
N GLY A 217 13.47 11.00 0.08
CA GLY A 217 12.43 11.57 -0.79
C GLY A 217 11.48 10.54 -1.42
N THR A 218 11.32 9.36 -0.82
CA THR A 218 10.45 8.31 -1.35
C THR A 218 9.55 7.69 -0.28
N HIS A 219 8.67 6.78 -0.68
CA HIS A 219 7.76 6.06 0.21
C HIS A 219 7.51 4.63 -0.30
N PRO A 220 7.03 3.69 0.55
CA PRO A 220 6.94 2.29 0.16
C PRO A 220 6.10 2.02 -1.09
N HIS A 221 5.03 2.81 -1.25
CA HIS A 221 4.14 2.66 -2.41
C HIS A 221 4.85 3.03 -3.73
N ALA A 222 5.72 4.05 -3.74
CA ALA A 222 6.51 4.42 -4.92
C ALA A 222 7.45 3.28 -5.34
N LEU A 223 8.18 2.68 -4.39
CA LEU A 223 9.05 1.53 -4.70
C LEU A 223 8.28 0.33 -5.26
N ARG A 224 7.10 0.05 -4.69
CA ARG A 224 6.20 -0.98 -5.21
C ARG A 224 5.67 -0.64 -6.60
N HIS A 225 5.35 0.62 -6.87
CA HIS A 225 4.95 1.08 -8.19
C HIS A 225 6.07 0.89 -9.20
N THR A 226 7.30 1.29 -8.84
CA THR A 226 8.50 1.07 -9.65
C THR A 226 8.69 -0.41 -9.97
N TYR A 227 8.55 -1.31 -8.99
CA TYR A 227 8.63 -2.75 -9.21
C TYR A 227 7.58 -3.24 -10.22
N CYS A 228 6.31 -2.91 -9.98
CA CYS A 228 5.20 -3.33 -10.85
C CYS A 228 5.39 -2.79 -12.28
N ARG A 229 5.71 -1.49 -12.42
CA ARG A 229 5.93 -0.85 -13.71
C ARG A 229 7.12 -1.46 -14.45
N THR A 230 8.22 -1.75 -13.75
CA THR A 230 9.41 -2.37 -14.35
C THR A 230 9.13 -3.77 -14.88
N LEU A 231 8.30 -4.56 -14.20
CA LEU A 231 7.94 -5.90 -14.71
C LEU A 231 7.02 -5.81 -15.93
N VAL A 232 6.03 -4.92 -15.89
CA VAL A 232 5.12 -4.69 -17.02
C VAL A 232 5.88 -4.15 -18.24
N SER A 233 6.78 -3.20 -18.05
CA SER A 233 7.60 -2.65 -19.15
C SER A 233 8.57 -3.67 -19.74
N LYS A 234 8.86 -4.77 -19.02
CA LYS A 234 9.64 -5.91 -19.53
C LYS A 234 8.77 -6.98 -20.19
N GLY A 235 7.49 -6.69 -20.44
CA GLY A 235 6.56 -7.60 -21.12
C GLY A 235 5.98 -8.69 -20.24
N MET A 236 6.10 -8.60 -18.91
CA MET A 236 5.47 -9.58 -18.02
C MET A 236 3.96 -9.39 -18.00
N ASP A 237 3.22 -10.51 -18.10
CA ASP A 237 1.76 -10.50 -18.04
C ASP A 237 1.22 -9.88 -16.74
N LEU A 238 0.11 -9.13 -16.85
CA LEU A 238 -0.47 -8.39 -15.73
C LEU A 238 -0.94 -9.31 -14.61
N ALA A 239 -1.40 -10.52 -14.90
CA ALA A 239 -1.81 -11.46 -13.87
C ALA A 239 -0.61 -11.98 -13.08
N ALA A 240 0.50 -12.28 -13.76
CA ALA A 240 1.75 -12.67 -13.11
C ALA A 240 2.31 -11.55 -12.21
N VAL A 241 2.29 -10.30 -12.68
CA VAL A 241 2.72 -9.16 -11.85
C VAL A 241 1.75 -8.94 -10.67
N ALA A 242 0.44 -9.10 -10.88
CA ALA A 242 -0.56 -9.01 -9.81
C ALA A 242 -0.34 -10.08 -8.73
N GLU A 243 0.01 -11.31 -9.12
CA GLU A 243 0.34 -12.41 -8.21
C GLU A 243 1.57 -12.09 -7.37
N LEU A 244 2.69 -11.70 -8.00
CA LEU A 244 3.93 -11.32 -7.31
C LEU A 244 3.72 -10.17 -6.33
N ALA A 245 3.01 -9.13 -6.79
CA ALA A 245 2.66 -8.00 -5.95
C ALA A 245 1.64 -8.41 -4.85
N GLY A 246 0.86 -9.47 -5.05
CA GLY A 246 -0.20 -9.90 -4.13
C GLY A 246 -1.42 -8.99 -4.16
N HIS A 247 -1.82 -8.51 -5.34
CA HIS A 247 -3.12 -7.87 -5.57
C HIS A 247 -4.21 -8.94 -5.68
N SER A 248 -5.35 -8.70 -5.03
CA SER A 248 -6.53 -9.57 -5.14
C SER A 248 -7.36 -9.29 -6.38
N ASP A 249 -7.11 -8.16 -7.04
CA ASP A 249 -7.81 -7.72 -8.24
C ASP A 249 -6.79 -7.26 -9.29
N VAL A 250 -6.77 -7.94 -10.44
CA VAL A 250 -5.91 -7.64 -11.58
C VAL A 250 -6.25 -6.27 -12.18
N ASN A 251 -7.45 -5.74 -11.97
CA ASN A 251 -7.79 -4.38 -12.42
C ASN A 251 -6.88 -3.32 -11.78
N MET A 252 -6.34 -3.58 -10.58
CA MET A 252 -5.35 -2.70 -9.95
C MET A 252 -4.04 -2.63 -10.75
N MET A 253 -3.78 -3.57 -11.65
CA MET A 253 -2.61 -3.58 -12.54
C MET A 253 -2.82 -2.82 -13.84
N ARG A 254 -4.07 -2.61 -14.29
CA ARG A 254 -4.38 -1.91 -15.55
C ARG A 254 -3.75 -0.52 -15.63
N ARG A 255 -3.64 0.17 -14.50
CA ARG A 255 -2.98 1.49 -14.42
C ARG A 255 -1.50 1.48 -14.83
N TYR A 256 -0.81 0.35 -14.71
CA TYR A 256 0.59 0.23 -15.14
C TYR A 256 0.73 -0.23 -16.59
N ALA A 257 -0.35 -0.72 -17.19
CA ALA A 257 -0.39 -1.18 -18.58
C ALA A 257 -0.54 -0.05 -19.58
N LYS A 258 -0.80 1.19 -19.13
CA LYS A 258 -0.84 2.34 -20.03
C LYS A 258 0.57 2.63 -20.52
N PRO A 259 0.85 2.46 -21.82
CA PRO A 259 2.15 2.82 -22.36
C PRO A 259 2.36 4.33 -22.24
N THR A 260 3.60 4.76 -22.02
CA THR A 260 3.95 6.17 -22.16
C THR A 260 3.87 6.57 -23.63
N GLN A 261 3.81 7.87 -23.90
CA GLN A 261 3.87 8.39 -25.27
C GLN A 261 5.15 7.91 -25.99
N GLU A 262 6.30 7.93 -25.32
CA GLU A 262 7.57 7.41 -25.85
C GLU A 262 7.54 5.90 -26.13
N GLU A 263 6.85 5.10 -25.30
CA GLU A 263 6.69 3.66 -25.53
C GLU A 263 5.77 3.39 -26.74
N LEU A 264 4.73 4.21 -26.93
CA LEU A 264 3.86 4.14 -28.11
C LEU A 264 4.62 4.51 -29.38
N GLU A 265 5.38 5.61 -29.35
CA GLU A 265 6.19 6.07 -30.48
C GLU A 265 7.20 5.00 -30.90
N ARG A 266 7.95 4.44 -29.93
CA ARG A 266 8.91 3.37 -30.19
C ARG A 266 8.26 2.10 -30.71
N ALA A 267 7.11 1.70 -30.16
CA ALA A 267 6.40 0.51 -30.63
C ALA A 267 5.89 0.68 -32.06
N VAL A 268 5.46 1.89 -32.44
CA VAL A 268 5.07 2.22 -33.83
C VAL A 268 6.30 2.22 -34.73
N GLU A 269 7.42 2.82 -34.30
CA GLU A 269 8.68 2.77 -35.05
C GLU A 269 9.15 1.32 -35.27
N GLU A 270 9.22 0.49 -34.23
CA GLU A 270 9.64 -0.91 -34.33
C GLU A 270 8.69 -1.76 -35.21
N ALA A 271 7.39 -1.47 -35.20
CA ALA A 271 6.39 -2.22 -35.97
C ALA A 271 6.37 -1.86 -37.46
N PHE A 272 6.71 -0.61 -37.82
CA PHE A 272 6.52 -0.09 -39.17
C PHE A 272 7.80 0.44 -39.85
N VAL A 273 8.88 0.63 -39.11
CA VAL A 273 10.19 1.03 -39.62
C VAL A 273 11.14 -0.15 -39.43
N LYS A 274 11.47 -0.84 -40.53
CA LYS A 274 12.50 -1.90 -40.51
C LYS A 274 13.79 -1.35 -39.90
N PRO A 275 14.55 -2.11 -39.09
CA PRO A 275 15.90 -1.72 -38.72
C PRO A 275 16.70 -1.56 -40.01
N THR A 276 17.02 -0.32 -40.36
CA THR A 276 17.96 -0.02 -41.44
C THR A 276 19.32 -0.51 -41.02
N GLY A 277 19.70 -1.69 -41.51
CA GLY A 277 21.07 -2.19 -41.50
C GLY A 277 21.22 -3.53 -40.78
N LEU A 278 21.29 -4.60 -41.58
CA LEU A 278 22.35 -5.62 -41.56
C LEU A 278 22.10 -6.51 -42.80
N ASP A 279 22.61 -6.05 -43.94
CA ASP A 279 23.20 -6.93 -44.96
C ASP A 279 24.65 -7.18 -44.56
#